data_AF-F5TA41-F1
#
_entry.id   AF-F5TA41-F1
#
_cell.length_a   1.000
_cell.length_b   1.000
_cell.length_c   1.000
_cell.angle_alpha   90.00
_cell.angle_beta   90.00
_cell.angle_gamma   90.00
#
_symmetry.space_group_name_H-M   'P 1'
#
loop_
_entity.id
_entity.type
_entity.pdbx_description
1 polymer ?
#
loop_
_entity_poly.entity_id
_entity_poly.type
_entity_poly.pdbx_seq_one_letter_code
_entity_poly.pdbx_strand_id
1 'polypeptide(L)'
;MEVLLQLELEAEEKQAFQDLILLCNREDGTNYDSGLDYDFFYSIRNEEKKESGIKEEYLAILMGYKLGEQEEGQDILLCTAFVHPSMRGQGLFTMCMECLYDDFRGKKIRLMRKEKDEYFLHFPYIYTEYFLEKTLERPIAFPGERRVYPYGEVFFSPYNEKTLYLYGLMVENRFRGQGKGEEILRDCLDRGEAGVYQKVILQVDSRNRAAMRLYTKMGFQIKDLVSYYRGERKRNRDGKNI
;
A
#
# COMPACT_ATOMS: atom_id res chain seq x y z
N MET A 1 18.63 23.97 -1.45
CA MET A 1 17.94 22.85 -0.77
C MET A 1 18.77 21.59 -1.00
N GLU A 2 19.20 20.95 0.08
CA GLU A 2 20.00 19.72 0.06
C GLU A 2 19.12 18.52 0.40
N VAL A 3 19.41 17.36 -0.19
CA VAL A 3 18.76 16.09 0.16
C VAL A 3 19.69 15.32 1.10
N LEU A 4 19.18 14.92 2.25
CA LEU A 4 19.92 14.16 3.25
C LEU A 4 19.43 12.70 3.30
N LEU A 5 20.35 11.74 3.24
CA LEU A 5 20.07 10.32 3.50
C LEU A 5 20.25 10.04 5.00
N GLN A 6 19.24 9.43 5.61
CA GLN A 6 19.18 9.08 7.01
C GLN A 6 18.81 7.60 7.14
N LEU A 7 19.54 6.86 7.98
CA LEU A 7 19.25 5.44 8.29
C LEU A 7 18.58 5.29 9.65
N GLU A 8 18.80 6.26 10.53
CA GLU A 8 18.18 6.38 11.84
C GLU A 8 17.67 7.81 11.98
N LEU A 9 16.64 8.00 12.80
CA LEU A 9 16.02 9.30 13.05
C LEU A 9 16.09 9.62 14.54
N GLU A 10 16.51 10.84 14.85
CA GLU A 10 16.38 11.37 16.20
C GLU A 10 14.90 11.62 16.56
N ALA A 11 14.61 11.77 17.85
CA ALA A 11 13.23 11.93 18.33
C ALA A 11 12.52 13.14 17.70
N GLU A 12 13.23 14.26 17.57
CA GLU A 12 12.72 15.48 16.95
C GLU A 12 12.45 15.30 15.44
N GLU A 13 13.32 14.56 14.74
CA GLU A 13 13.16 14.28 13.30
C GLU A 13 11.97 13.37 13.05
N LYS A 14 11.83 12.33 13.88
CA LYS A 14 10.69 11.42 13.85
C LYS A 14 9.38 12.19 14.03
N GLN A 15 9.31 13.07 15.02
CA GLN A 15 8.10 13.89 15.23
C GLN A 15 7.83 14.79 14.02
N ALA A 16 8.85 15.45 13.48
CA ALA A 16 8.69 16.34 12.33
C ALA A 16 8.25 15.62 11.04
N PHE A 17 8.75 14.40 10.81
CA PHE A 17 8.32 13.56 9.68
C PHE A 17 6.86 13.15 9.83
N GLN A 18 6.48 12.74 11.05
CA GLN A 18 5.10 12.40 11.37
C GLN A 18 4.15 13.59 11.14
N ASP A 19 4.56 14.78 11.56
CA ASP A 19 3.78 16.00 11.35
C ASP A 19 3.58 16.28 9.85
N LEU A 20 4.61 16.11 9.02
CA LEU A 20 4.52 16.29 7.56
C LEU A 20 3.60 15.25 6.91
N ILE A 21 3.68 13.98 7.32
CA ILE A 21 2.79 12.90 6.83
C ILE A 21 1.34 13.25 7.18
N LEU A 22 1.08 13.63 8.43
CA LEU A 22 -0.25 13.99 8.91
C LEU A 22 -0.81 15.24 8.21
N LEU A 23 0.04 16.22 7.91
CA LEU A 23 -0.32 17.38 7.09
C LEU A 23 -0.75 16.95 5.67
N CYS A 24 0.07 16.14 5.00
CA CYS A 24 -0.26 15.66 3.65
C CYS A 24 -1.54 14.83 3.65
N ASN A 25 -1.71 13.93 4.63
CA ASN A 25 -2.93 13.16 4.83
C ASN A 25 -4.18 14.03 4.89
N ARG A 26 -4.12 15.10 5.70
CA ARG A 26 -5.25 16.04 5.84
C ARG A 26 -5.54 16.78 4.54
N GLU A 27 -4.52 17.23 3.83
CA GLU A 27 -4.68 17.99 2.58
C GLU A 27 -5.20 17.10 1.44
N ASP A 28 -4.71 15.87 1.35
CA ASP A 28 -5.01 14.95 0.25
C ASP A 28 -6.24 14.07 0.52
N GLY A 29 -6.78 14.11 1.75
CA GLY A 29 -7.87 13.21 2.16
C GLY A 29 -7.43 11.75 2.25
N THR A 30 -6.14 11.50 2.50
CA THR A 30 -5.57 10.17 2.66
C THR A 30 -5.33 9.81 4.14
N ASN A 31 -5.02 8.55 4.39
CA ASN A 31 -4.82 7.97 5.72
C ASN A 31 -3.58 7.05 5.73
N TYR A 32 -2.44 7.53 5.24
CA TYR A 32 -1.17 6.80 5.41
C TYR A 32 -0.85 6.68 6.89
N ASP A 33 -0.33 5.52 7.30
CA ASP A 33 0.22 5.32 8.64
C ASP A 33 1.43 6.23 8.85
N SER A 34 1.53 6.85 10.02
CA SER A 34 2.65 7.73 10.39
C SER A 34 3.75 7.00 11.19
N GLY A 35 3.68 5.67 11.28
CA GLY A 35 4.78 4.83 11.74
C GLY A 35 5.96 4.97 10.78
N LEU A 36 7.17 5.06 11.36
CA LEU A 36 8.41 5.22 10.62
C LEU A 36 9.25 3.93 10.66
N ASP A 37 8.61 2.79 10.43
CA ASP A 37 9.28 1.50 10.31
C ASP A 37 9.81 1.30 8.87
N TYR A 38 10.88 2.01 8.55
CA TYR A 38 11.54 2.02 7.24
C TYR A 38 13.05 1.83 7.40
N ASP A 39 13.69 1.26 6.38
CA ASP A 39 15.15 1.00 6.40
C ASP A 39 15.99 2.26 6.14
N PHE A 40 15.41 3.26 5.47
CA PHE A 40 16.09 4.51 5.14
C PHE A 40 15.10 5.63 4.80
N PHE A 41 15.60 6.86 4.89
CA PHE A 41 14.86 8.09 4.65
C PHE A 41 15.71 9.06 3.84
N TYR A 42 15.13 9.70 2.83
CA TYR A 42 15.66 10.91 2.22
C TYR A 42 14.80 12.09 2.64
N SER A 43 15.42 13.20 3.03
CA SER A 43 14.69 14.37 3.49
C SER A 43 15.25 15.67 2.92
N ILE A 44 14.38 16.67 2.80
CA ILE A 44 14.76 18.05 2.45
C ILE A 44 14.27 18.94 3.58
N ARG A 45 15.21 19.52 4.34
CA ARG A 45 14.92 20.37 5.48
C ARG A 45 14.50 21.78 5.04
N ASN A 46 13.62 22.40 5.81
CA ASN A 46 13.22 23.80 5.68
C ASN A 46 14.16 24.69 6.49
N GLU A 47 15.33 25.01 5.92
CA GLU A 47 16.34 25.85 6.59
C GLU A 47 15.93 27.32 6.67
N GLU A 48 15.11 27.80 5.72
CA GLU A 48 14.75 29.22 5.56
C GLU A 48 13.27 29.47 5.87
N LYS A 49 12.80 29.06 7.06
CA LYS A 49 11.37 29.14 7.46
C LYS A 49 10.72 30.51 7.27
N LYS A 50 11.49 31.59 7.51
CA LYS A 50 11.00 32.96 7.36
C LYS A 50 10.73 33.33 5.91
N GLU A 51 11.51 32.80 4.98
CA GLU A 51 11.39 33.08 3.55
C GLU A 51 10.38 32.15 2.89
N SER A 52 10.33 30.88 3.31
CA SER A 52 9.36 29.92 2.80
C SER A 52 7.94 30.16 3.32
N GLY A 53 7.79 30.79 4.50
CA GLY A 53 6.51 30.95 5.18
C GLY A 53 5.92 29.62 5.68
N ILE A 54 6.70 28.54 5.63
CA ILE A 54 6.32 27.19 6.04
C ILE A 54 6.83 26.96 7.46
N LYS A 55 5.96 26.44 8.33
CA LYS A 55 6.28 26.20 9.74
C LYS A 55 6.95 24.84 9.97
N GLU A 56 6.62 23.87 9.13
CA GLU A 56 7.12 22.50 9.16
C GLU A 56 8.65 22.48 8.97
N GLU A 57 9.32 21.61 9.72
CA GLU A 57 10.80 21.46 9.67
C GLU A 57 11.30 20.86 8.35
N TYR A 58 10.46 20.04 7.69
CA TYR A 58 10.82 19.36 6.45
C TYR A 58 9.84 19.72 5.33
N LEU A 59 10.38 19.93 4.14
CA LEU A 59 9.62 20.26 2.93
C LEU A 59 9.27 19.00 2.12
N ALA A 60 10.13 17.98 2.19
CA ALA A 60 9.89 16.70 1.54
C ALA A 60 10.58 15.57 2.30
N ILE A 61 9.96 14.40 2.28
CA ILE A 61 10.53 13.14 2.72
C ILE A 61 10.22 12.03 1.71
N LEU A 62 11.16 11.11 1.51
CA LEU A 62 10.98 9.84 0.82
C LEU A 62 11.47 8.74 1.75
N MET A 63 10.65 7.74 1.98
CA MET A 63 10.92 6.67 2.94
C MET A 63 10.88 5.36 2.19
N GLY A 64 11.81 4.45 2.49
CA GLY A 64 11.87 3.17 1.80
C GLY A 64 12.31 2.02 2.68
N TYR A 65 11.84 0.83 2.32
CA TYR A 65 12.31 -0.43 2.89
C TYR A 65 12.61 -1.43 1.78
N LYS A 66 13.54 -2.32 2.06
CA LYS A 66 13.98 -3.40 1.19
C LYS A 66 12.96 -4.53 1.30
N LEU A 67 12.36 -4.89 0.18
CA LEU A 67 11.55 -6.10 0.14
C LEU A 67 12.46 -7.33 0.17
N GLY A 68 12.05 -8.36 0.91
CA GLY A 68 12.71 -9.67 0.93
C GLY A 68 12.47 -10.50 -0.33
N GLU A 69 12.01 -9.88 -1.42
CA GLU A 69 11.74 -10.49 -2.72
C GLU A 69 12.57 -9.83 -3.83
N GLN A 70 12.74 -10.56 -4.94
CA GLN A 70 13.46 -10.09 -6.12
C GLN A 70 12.56 -10.10 -7.36
N GLU A 71 12.74 -9.11 -8.23
CA GLU A 71 12.15 -9.06 -9.56
C GLU A 71 13.29 -9.04 -10.59
N GLU A 72 13.29 -10.01 -11.52
CA GLU A 72 14.36 -10.16 -12.53
C GLU A 72 15.78 -10.27 -11.92
N GLY A 73 15.89 -10.90 -10.73
CA GLY A 73 17.15 -11.06 -10.00
C GLY A 73 17.67 -9.79 -9.33
N GLN A 74 16.86 -8.72 -9.28
CA GLN A 74 17.18 -7.48 -8.59
C GLN A 74 16.31 -7.33 -7.34
N ASP A 75 16.90 -6.94 -6.21
CA ASP A 75 16.12 -6.62 -5.02
C ASP A 75 15.25 -5.39 -5.27
N ILE A 76 14.09 -5.36 -4.61
CA ILE A 76 13.09 -4.31 -4.76
C ILE A 76 13.12 -3.42 -3.53
N LEU A 77 13.15 -2.10 -3.75
CA LEU A 77 12.87 -1.11 -2.71
C LEU A 77 11.42 -0.66 -2.85
N LEU A 78 10.63 -0.79 -1.79
CA LEU A 78 9.32 -0.17 -1.73
C LEU A 78 9.45 1.19 -1.07
N CYS A 79 9.00 2.23 -1.77
CA CYS A 79 9.14 3.61 -1.36
C CYS A 79 7.80 4.33 -1.32
N THR A 80 7.63 5.23 -0.36
CA THR A 80 6.56 6.23 -0.32
C THR A 80 7.19 7.60 -0.11
N ALA A 81 6.51 8.66 -0.54
CA ALA A 81 7.06 10.01 -0.42
C ALA A 81 5.98 11.04 -0.14
N PHE A 82 6.36 12.08 0.59
CA PHE A 82 5.50 13.18 0.99
C PHE A 82 6.22 14.49 0.69
N VAL A 83 5.52 15.40 0.01
CA VAL A 83 5.99 16.77 -0.24
C VAL A 83 4.96 17.70 0.34
N HIS A 84 5.44 18.66 1.14
CA HIS A 84 4.62 19.69 1.75
C HIS A 84 3.68 20.31 0.70
N PRO A 85 2.36 20.44 0.96
CA PRO A 85 1.38 20.89 -0.03
C PRO A 85 1.79 22.12 -0.84
N SER A 86 2.24 23.18 -0.17
CA SER A 86 2.69 24.43 -0.80
C SER A 86 3.98 24.33 -1.62
N MET A 87 4.72 23.23 -1.51
CA MET A 87 6.00 23.00 -2.20
C MET A 87 5.91 21.98 -3.34
N ARG A 88 4.70 21.48 -3.62
CA ARG A 88 4.47 20.55 -4.73
C ARG A 88 4.74 21.23 -6.07
N GLY A 89 5.15 20.44 -7.07
CA GLY A 89 5.49 20.94 -8.40
C GLY A 89 6.84 21.67 -8.51
N GLN A 90 7.61 21.75 -7.42
CA GLN A 90 8.93 22.41 -7.39
C GLN A 90 10.12 21.44 -7.53
N GLY A 91 9.85 20.18 -7.90
CA GLY A 91 10.91 19.18 -8.14
C GLY A 91 11.49 18.51 -6.88
N LEU A 92 11.01 18.83 -5.67
CA LEU A 92 11.54 18.25 -4.41
C LEU A 92 11.47 16.71 -4.38
N PHE A 93 10.35 16.13 -4.81
CA PHE A 93 10.23 14.68 -4.95
C PHE A 93 11.26 14.10 -5.95
N THR A 94 11.46 14.78 -7.07
CA THR A 94 12.44 14.37 -8.08
C THR A 94 13.86 14.39 -7.51
N MET A 95 14.22 15.41 -6.73
CA MET A 95 15.52 15.48 -6.06
C MET A 95 15.75 14.26 -5.15
N CYS A 96 14.77 13.89 -4.32
CA CYS A 96 14.87 12.68 -3.49
C CYS A 96 15.02 11.40 -4.33
N MET A 97 14.26 11.29 -5.43
CA MET A 97 14.33 10.14 -6.33
C MET A 97 15.70 10.02 -7.02
N GLU A 98 16.31 11.14 -7.44
CA GLU A 98 17.65 11.12 -8.06
C GLU A 98 18.71 10.61 -7.09
N CYS A 99 18.68 11.06 -5.83
CA CYS A 99 19.56 10.53 -4.78
C CYS A 99 19.32 9.03 -4.55
N LEU A 100 18.06 8.60 -4.44
CA LEU A 100 17.69 7.19 -4.32
C LEU A 100 18.27 6.34 -5.46
N TYR A 101 18.17 6.81 -6.71
CA TYR A 101 18.73 6.09 -7.86
C TYR A 101 20.25 6.03 -7.86
N ASP A 102 20.92 7.07 -7.37
CA ASP A 102 22.37 7.15 -7.33
C ASP A 102 22.98 6.27 -6.24
N ASP A 103 22.33 6.17 -5.08
CA ASP A 103 22.76 5.36 -3.94
C ASP A 103 22.39 3.88 -4.11
N PHE A 104 21.20 3.58 -4.62
CA PHE A 104 20.68 2.22 -4.75
C PHE A 104 20.71 1.71 -6.20
N ARG A 105 21.89 1.77 -6.82
CA ARG A 105 22.10 1.30 -8.19
C ARG A 105 21.79 -0.19 -8.33
N GLY A 106 21.09 -0.54 -9.42
CA GLY A 106 20.76 -1.92 -9.72
C GLY A 106 19.63 -2.51 -8.86
N LYS A 107 18.95 -1.68 -8.06
CA LYS A 107 17.70 -2.04 -7.38
C LYS A 107 16.50 -1.63 -8.23
N LYS A 108 15.41 -2.39 -8.13
CA LYS A 108 14.11 -1.97 -8.68
C LYS A 108 13.42 -1.07 -7.64
N ILE A 109 12.85 0.04 -8.09
CA ILE A 109 12.08 0.93 -7.21
C ILE A 109 10.59 0.71 -7.47
N ARG A 110 9.83 0.48 -6.41
CA ARG A 110 8.37 0.42 -6.43
C ARG A 110 7.84 1.56 -5.56
N LEU A 111 7.04 2.44 -6.14
CA LEU A 111 6.42 3.56 -5.45
C LEU A 111 5.01 3.17 -5.01
N MET A 112 4.70 3.42 -3.74
CA MET A 112 3.40 3.14 -3.12
C MET A 112 2.61 4.44 -2.97
N ARG A 113 1.31 4.42 -3.33
CA ARG A 113 0.38 5.51 -3.03
C ARG A 113 -1.01 5.01 -2.63
N LYS A 114 -1.70 5.67 -1.71
CA LYS A 114 -3.11 5.41 -1.32
C LYS A 114 -4.15 6.00 -2.29
N GLU A 115 -3.72 6.33 -3.49
CA GLU A 115 -4.57 6.84 -4.57
C GLU A 115 -4.28 6.08 -5.85
N LYS A 116 -5.27 6.06 -6.75
CA LYS A 116 -5.08 5.59 -8.10
C LYS A 116 -5.07 6.78 -9.05
N ASP A 117 -3.91 7.04 -9.64
CA ASP A 117 -3.69 8.06 -10.65
C ASP A 117 -3.04 7.38 -11.85
N GLU A 118 -3.73 7.32 -12.99
CA GLU A 118 -3.23 6.63 -14.19
C GLU A 118 -1.94 7.24 -14.74
N TYR A 119 -1.59 8.47 -14.35
CA TYR A 119 -0.41 9.19 -14.81
C TYR A 119 0.39 9.84 -13.70
N PHE A 120 0.51 9.21 -12.52
CA PHE A 120 1.35 9.71 -11.43
C PHE A 120 2.79 9.96 -11.89
N LEU A 121 3.14 11.21 -12.15
CA LEU A 121 4.46 11.66 -12.62
C LEU A 121 5.04 10.83 -13.78
N HIS A 122 4.18 10.23 -14.61
CA HIS A 122 4.53 9.29 -15.68
C HIS A 122 5.17 7.95 -15.25
N PHE A 123 5.15 7.61 -13.96
CA PHE A 123 5.61 6.28 -13.52
C PHE A 123 4.61 5.21 -13.95
N PRO A 124 5.06 4.13 -14.62
CA PRO A 124 4.16 3.08 -15.05
C PRO A 124 3.40 2.44 -13.89
N TYR A 125 2.08 2.41 -13.99
CA TYR A 125 1.22 1.68 -13.06
C TYR A 125 1.49 0.17 -13.11
N ILE A 126 1.56 -0.49 -11.94
CA ILE A 126 1.75 -1.94 -11.83
C ILE A 126 0.43 -2.63 -11.46
N TYR A 127 -0.08 -2.36 -10.26
CA TYR A 127 -1.36 -2.87 -9.75
C TYR A 127 -1.85 -2.05 -8.56
N THR A 128 -3.08 -2.32 -8.13
CA THR A 128 -3.68 -1.73 -6.92
C THR A 128 -4.07 -2.89 -6.03
N GLU A 129 -3.65 -2.87 -4.78
CA GLU A 129 -4.20 -3.71 -3.74
C GLU A 129 -5.44 -3.02 -3.17
N TYR A 130 -6.58 -3.70 -3.22
CA TYR A 130 -7.83 -3.22 -2.64
C TYR A 130 -8.08 -3.87 -1.30
N PHE A 131 -8.46 -3.06 -0.33
CA PHE A 131 -8.89 -3.50 0.99
C PHE A 131 -10.41 -3.50 1.01
N LEU A 132 -10.99 -4.69 1.12
CA LEU A 132 -12.42 -4.91 1.04
C LEU A 132 -12.97 -5.24 2.42
N GLU A 133 -14.17 -4.75 2.71
CA GLU A 133 -14.92 -5.05 3.92
C GLU A 133 -16.34 -5.50 3.55
N LYS A 134 -16.86 -6.48 4.30
CA LYS A 134 -18.28 -6.87 4.31
C LYS A 134 -18.78 -6.88 5.76
N THR A 135 -19.83 -6.13 6.03
CA THR A 135 -20.67 -6.34 7.22
C THR A 135 -21.56 -7.56 6.98
N LEU A 136 -21.56 -8.49 7.94
CA LEU A 136 -22.36 -9.71 7.87
C LEU A 136 -23.82 -9.43 8.26
N GLU A 137 -24.76 -10.13 7.64
CA GLU A 137 -26.19 -10.00 7.95
C GLU A 137 -26.51 -10.45 9.38
N ARG A 138 -25.77 -11.44 9.88
CA ARG A 138 -25.79 -11.87 11.27
C ARG A 138 -24.36 -12.16 11.74
N PRO A 139 -24.07 -11.96 13.04
CA PRO A 139 -22.78 -12.34 13.59
C PRO A 139 -22.53 -13.85 13.48
N ILE A 140 -21.30 -14.24 13.14
CA ILE A 140 -20.89 -15.64 13.03
C ILE A 140 -19.80 -16.01 14.04
N ALA A 141 -19.69 -17.29 14.37
CA ALA A 141 -18.56 -17.85 15.09
C ALA A 141 -17.31 -17.87 14.19
N PHE A 142 -16.14 -18.03 14.80
CA PHE A 142 -14.92 -18.22 14.01
C PHE A 142 -15.03 -19.52 13.18
N PRO A 143 -14.96 -19.47 11.83
CA PRO A 143 -15.12 -20.67 11.00
C PRO A 143 -13.99 -21.70 11.14
N GLY A 144 -12.92 -21.34 11.86
CA GLY A 144 -11.64 -22.04 11.91
C GLY A 144 -10.60 -21.39 11.00
N GLU A 145 -9.33 -21.62 11.29
CA GLU A 145 -8.22 -21.02 10.53
C GLU A 145 -8.19 -21.51 9.08
N ARG A 146 -8.57 -22.77 8.86
CA ARG A 146 -8.65 -23.41 7.56
C ARG A 146 -9.92 -24.24 7.48
N ARG A 147 -10.67 -24.07 6.40
CA ARG A 147 -11.76 -24.98 6.01
C ARG A 147 -11.48 -25.59 4.65
N VAL A 148 -11.67 -26.91 4.57
CA VAL A 148 -11.37 -27.71 3.39
C VAL A 148 -12.67 -28.21 2.78
N TYR A 149 -12.77 -28.07 1.46
CA TYR A 149 -13.88 -28.54 0.63
C TYR A 149 -13.32 -29.46 -0.46
N PRO A 150 -14.14 -30.34 -1.08
CA PRO A 150 -13.68 -31.25 -2.14
C PRO A 150 -13.09 -30.56 -3.39
N TYR A 151 -13.19 -29.24 -3.49
CA TYR A 151 -12.85 -28.44 -4.66
C TYR A 151 -12.05 -27.17 -4.32
N GLY A 152 -11.66 -26.99 -3.05
CA GLY A 152 -10.95 -25.79 -2.63
C GLY A 152 -10.82 -25.64 -1.11
N GLU A 153 -10.20 -24.54 -0.71
CA GLU A 153 -9.91 -24.20 0.68
C GLU A 153 -10.11 -22.71 0.93
N VAL A 154 -10.45 -22.37 2.17
CA VAL A 154 -10.55 -20.98 2.63
C VAL A 154 -9.89 -20.84 3.99
N PHE A 155 -9.29 -19.68 4.20
CA PHE A 155 -8.47 -19.39 5.36
C PHE A 155 -8.90 -18.08 6.02
N PHE A 156 -9.04 -18.14 7.35
CA PHE A 156 -9.47 -17.01 8.17
C PHE A 156 -8.57 -16.83 9.38
N SER A 157 -8.38 -15.60 9.83
CA SER A 157 -7.83 -15.31 11.15
C SER A 157 -8.68 -14.26 11.86
N PRO A 158 -8.73 -14.26 13.20
CA PRO A 158 -9.26 -13.12 13.94
C PRO A 158 -8.40 -11.90 13.66
N TYR A 159 -9.01 -10.80 13.19
CA TYR A 159 -8.33 -9.52 13.05
C TYR A 159 -8.45 -8.69 14.34
N ASN A 160 -9.67 -8.67 14.90
CA ASN A 160 -9.97 -8.12 16.21
C ASN A 160 -11.20 -8.83 16.78
N GLU A 161 -11.69 -8.39 17.96
CA GLU A 161 -12.80 -9.01 18.69
C GLU A 161 -14.09 -9.23 17.88
N LYS A 162 -14.30 -8.48 16.79
CA LYS A 162 -15.53 -8.53 15.99
C LYS A 162 -15.29 -8.67 14.49
N THR A 163 -14.04 -8.79 14.05
CA THR A 163 -13.68 -8.79 12.62
C THR A 163 -12.81 -9.99 12.28
N LEU A 164 -13.20 -10.71 11.23
CA LEU A 164 -12.38 -11.75 10.62
C LEU A 164 -11.56 -11.18 9.46
N TYR A 165 -10.35 -11.67 9.30
CA TYR A 165 -9.54 -11.48 8.10
C TYR A 165 -9.60 -12.74 7.24
N LEU A 166 -10.12 -12.62 6.02
CA LEU A 166 -10.01 -13.66 5.00
C LEU A 166 -8.70 -13.45 4.25
N TYR A 167 -7.70 -14.27 4.53
CA TYR A 167 -6.36 -14.14 3.96
C TYR A 167 -6.06 -15.15 2.84
N GLY A 168 -6.96 -16.10 2.60
CA GLY A 168 -6.79 -17.08 1.53
C GLY A 168 -8.11 -17.68 1.07
N LEU A 169 -8.27 -17.79 -0.24
CA LEU A 169 -9.31 -18.58 -0.88
C LEU A 169 -8.72 -19.23 -2.14
N MET A 170 -8.80 -20.55 -2.22
CA MET A 170 -8.26 -21.32 -3.32
C MET A 170 -9.33 -22.27 -3.85
N VAL A 171 -9.52 -22.27 -5.17
CA VAL A 171 -10.36 -23.23 -5.88
C VAL A 171 -9.48 -23.97 -6.86
N GLU A 172 -9.52 -25.31 -6.82
CA GLU A 172 -8.75 -26.14 -7.74
C GLU A 172 -9.10 -25.82 -9.20
N ASN A 173 -8.09 -25.85 -10.08
CA ASN A 173 -8.21 -25.43 -11.48
C ASN A 173 -9.43 -26.05 -12.20
N ARG A 174 -9.68 -27.34 -12.01
CA ARG A 174 -10.78 -28.11 -12.64
C ARG A 174 -12.19 -27.69 -12.19
N PHE A 175 -12.31 -26.96 -11.08
CA PHE A 175 -13.58 -26.51 -10.50
C PHE A 175 -13.80 -25.00 -10.62
N ARG A 176 -12.85 -24.26 -11.24
CA ARG A 176 -12.98 -22.82 -11.47
C ARG A 176 -14.09 -22.52 -12.48
N GLY A 177 -14.71 -21.34 -12.36
CA GLY A 177 -15.81 -20.91 -13.24
C GLY A 177 -17.15 -21.57 -12.96
N GLN A 178 -17.25 -22.47 -11.97
CA GLN A 178 -18.46 -23.25 -11.66
C GLN A 178 -19.17 -22.77 -10.36
N GLY A 179 -18.89 -21.55 -9.91
CA GLY A 179 -19.49 -21.00 -8.67
C GLY A 179 -18.91 -21.56 -7.36
N LYS A 180 -17.87 -22.39 -7.41
CA LYS A 180 -17.32 -23.05 -6.21
C LYS A 180 -16.70 -22.14 -5.16
N GLY A 181 -16.06 -21.04 -5.59
CA GLY A 181 -15.58 -20.02 -4.63
C GLY A 181 -16.73 -19.32 -3.90
N GLU A 182 -17.85 -19.10 -4.57
CA GLU A 182 -19.06 -18.54 -3.95
C GLU A 182 -19.69 -19.55 -2.97
N GLU A 183 -19.78 -20.81 -3.35
CA GLU A 183 -20.30 -21.88 -2.49
C GLU A 183 -19.54 -21.96 -1.15
N ILE A 184 -18.20 -21.91 -1.19
CA ILE A 184 -17.33 -21.88 0.00
C ILE A 184 -17.64 -20.66 0.87
N LEU A 185 -17.67 -19.47 0.27
CA LEU A 185 -17.88 -18.24 1.03
C LEU A 185 -19.28 -18.17 1.65
N ARG A 186 -20.31 -18.65 0.95
CA ARG A 186 -21.68 -18.71 1.50
C ARG A 186 -21.78 -19.69 2.65
N ASP A 187 -21.10 -20.83 2.55
CA ASP A 187 -21.07 -21.79 3.65
C ASP A 187 -20.43 -21.19 4.91
N CYS A 188 -19.31 -20.48 4.76
CA CYS A 188 -18.62 -19.86 5.88
C CYS A 188 -19.35 -18.63 6.45
N LEU A 189 -19.84 -17.75 5.58
CA LEU A 189 -20.30 -16.41 5.98
C LEU A 189 -21.82 -16.29 6.15
N ASP A 190 -22.61 -17.05 5.38
CA ASP A 190 -24.07 -16.98 5.42
C ASP A 190 -24.64 -18.11 6.29
N ARG A 191 -24.05 -19.30 6.20
CA ARG A 191 -24.48 -20.53 6.89
C ARG A 191 -23.65 -20.87 8.14
N GLY A 192 -22.64 -20.06 8.45
CA GLY A 192 -21.81 -20.23 9.64
C GLY A 192 -22.63 -20.26 10.94
N GLU A 193 -22.08 -20.91 11.97
CA GLU A 193 -22.68 -20.89 13.30
C GLU A 193 -22.77 -19.46 13.83
N ALA A 194 -23.77 -19.17 14.67
CA ALA A 194 -23.91 -17.84 15.26
C ALA A 194 -22.74 -17.56 16.22
N GLY A 195 -22.25 -16.33 16.25
CA GLY A 195 -21.13 -15.96 17.13
C GLY A 195 -20.92 -14.46 17.27
N VAL A 196 -19.66 -14.03 17.40
CA VAL A 196 -19.31 -12.65 17.76
C VAL A 196 -18.83 -11.81 16.59
N TYR A 197 -18.40 -12.43 15.49
CA TYR A 197 -17.80 -11.72 14.37
C TYR A 197 -18.86 -11.12 13.47
N GLN A 198 -18.79 -9.81 13.27
CA GLN A 198 -19.80 -9.02 12.56
C GLN A 198 -19.31 -8.55 11.19
N LYS A 199 -18.00 -8.60 10.97
CA LYS A 199 -17.33 -8.09 9.78
C LYS A 199 -16.30 -9.08 9.26
N VAL A 200 -16.10 -9.03 7.95
CA VAL A 200 -14.99 -9.71 7.27
C VAL A 200 -14.24 -8.68 6.44
N ILE A 201 -12.93 -8.66 6.57
CA ILE A 201 -12.03 -7.87 5.74
C ILE A 201 -11.13 -8.79 4.90
N LEU A 202 -10.67 -8.30 3.75
CA LEU A 202 -9.69 -8.99 2.90
C LEU A 202 -8.89 -7.99 2.05
N GLN A 203 -7.74 -8.43 1.56
CA GLN A 203 -6.97 -7.73 0.53
C GLN A 203 -7.05 -8.49 -0.79
N VAL A 204 -7.05 -7.77 -1.91
CA VAL A 204 -7.03 -8.39 -3.24
C VAL A 204 -6.33 -7.50 -4.28
N ASP A 205 -5.42 -8.11 -5.03
CA ASP A 205 -4.75 -7.49 -6.17
C ASP A 205 -5.74 -7.21 -7.31
N SER A 206 -5.71 -5.99 -7.86
CA SER A 206 -6.57 -5.53 -8.96
C SER A 206 -6.48 -6.39 -10.23
N ARG A 207 -5.36 -7.10 -10.42
CA ARG A 207 -5.15 -8.04 -11.53
C ARG A 207 -5.91 -9.35 -11.33
N ASN A 208 -6.28 -9.71 -10.09
CA ASN A 208 -7.11 -10.88 -9.78
C ASN A 208 -8.60 -10.58 -10.04
N ARG A 209 -8.93 -10.36 -11.31
CA ARG A 209 -10.29 -10.00 -11.76
C ARG A 209 -11.35 -11.04 -11.36
N ALA A 210 -10.97 -12.32 -11.26
CA ALA A 210 -11.88 -13.38 -10.85
C ALA A 210 -12.27 -13.24 -9.37
N ALA A 211 -11.29 -13.04 -8.47
CA ALA A 211 -11.55 -12.80 -7.06
C ALA A 211 -12.30 -11.49 -6.82
N MET A 212 -11.93 -10.40 -7.52
CA MET A 212 -12.67 -9.13 -7.45
C MET A 212 -14.15 -9.31 -7.77
N ARG A 213 -14.48 -9.98 -8.89
CA ARG A 213 -15.89 -10.25 -9.25
C ARG A 213 -16.59 -11.09 -8.19
N LEU A 214 -15.92 -12.10 -7.63
CA LEU A 214 -16.46 -12.94 -6.58
C LEU A 214 -16.78 -12.12 -5.32
N TYR A 215 -15.81 -11.35 -4.81
CA TYR A 215 -15.99 -10.56 -3.59
C TYR A 215 -17.04 -9.46 -3.75
N THR A 216 -17.06 -8.76 -4.89
CA THR A 216 -18.14 -7.81 -5.20
C THR A 216 -19.51 -8.50 -5.24
N LYS A 217 -19.62 -9.67 -5.89
CA LYS A 217 -20.86 -10.47 -5.89
C LYS A 217 -21.28 -10.91 -4.48
N MET A 218 -20.30 -11.19 -3.62
CA MET A 218 -20.53 -11.52 -2.21
C MET A 218 -20.85 -10.29 -1.35
N GLY A 219 -20.93 -9.08 -1.90
CA GLY A 219 -21.31 -7.87 -1.17
C GLY A 219 -20.16 -7.21 -0.39
N PHE A 220 -18.91 -7.57 -0.68
CA PHE A 220 -17.77 -6.82 -0.18
C PHE A 220 -17.67 -5.46 -0.88
N GLN A 221 -17.30 -4.44 -0.13
CA GLN A 221 -17.08 -3.08 -0.60
C GLN A 221 -15.63 -2.68 -0.42
N ILE A 222 -15.06 -1.97 -1.38
CA ILE A 222 -13.73 -1.37 -1.25
C ILE A 222 -13.82 -0.27 -0.18
N LYS A 223 -12.94 -0.33 0.82
CA LYS A 223 -12.82 0.66 1.89
C LYS A 223 -11.53 1.45 1.82
N ASP A 224 -10.47 0.83 1.30
CA ASP A 224 -9.17 1.45 1.15
C ASP A 224 -8.46 0.84 -0.07
N LEU A 225 -7.41 1.49 -0.54
CA LEU A 225 -6.59 1.01 -1.63
C LEU A 225 -5.14 1.46 -1.50
N VAL A 226 -4.25 0.69 -2.10
CA VAL A 226 -2.85 1.06 -2.29
C VAL A 226 -2.45 0.72 -3.73
N SER A 227 -2.05 1.71 -4.51
CA SER A 227 -1.53 1.55 -5.86
C SER A 227 -0.01 1.54 -5.87
N TYR A 228 0.55 0.69 -6.73
CA TYR A 228 1.97 0.51 -6.91
C TYR A 228 2.38 0.94 -8.31
N TYR A 229 3.45 1.74 -8.38
CA TYR A 229 4.03 2.27 -9.61
C TYR A 229 5.49 1.87 -9.72
N ARG A 230 5.99 1.74 -10.94
CA ARG A 230 7.39 1.45 -11.19
C ARG A 230 8.18 2.76 -11.18
N GLY A 231 9.07 2.92 -10.22
CA GLY A 231 10.00 4.04 -10.19
C GLY A 231 11.05 3.85 -11.27
N GLU A 232 11.00 4.64 -12.33
CA GLU A 232 11.97 4.62 -13.43
C GLU A 232 12.64 5.98 -13.61
N ARG A 233 13.98 5.98 -13.64
CA ARG A 233 14.74 7.19 -13.97
C ARG A 233 14.53 7.52 -15.44
N LYS A 234 13.95 8.68 -15.75
CA LYS A 234 13.87 9.13 -17.14
C LYS A 234 15.28 9.32 -17.68
N ARG A 235 15.60 8.63 -18.78
CA ARG A 235 16.84 8.80 -19.54
C ARG A 235 16.49 9.42 -20.90
N ASN A 236 17.27 10.39 -21.35
CA ASN A 236 17.19 10.86 -22.74
C ASN A 236 17.58 9.72 -23.68
N ARG A 237 17.22 9.83 -24.97
CA ARG A 237 17.51 8.82 -26.02
C ARG A 237 18.99 8.44 -26.13
N ASP A 238 19.89 9.29 -25.64
CA ASP A 238 21.35 9.07 -25.61
C ASP A 238 21.85 8.40 -24.32
N GLY A 239 20.95 7.90 -23.46
CA GLY A 239 21.28 7.19 -22.23
C GLY A 239 21.75 8.10 -21.07
N LYS A 240 21.77 9.42 -21.26
CA LYS A 240 22.07 10.39 -20.20
C LYS A 240 20.81 10.76 -19.40
N ASN A 241 20.99 10.99 -18.11
CA ASN A 241 19.93 11.45 -17.21
C ASN A 241 19.35 12.78 -17.74
N ILE A 242 18.04 12.98 -17.56
CA ILE A 242 17.35 14.24 -17.88
C ILE A 242 17.49 15.20 -16.71
#